data_AF-A0A559RAD1-F1
#
_entry.id   AF-A0A559RAD1-F1
#
_cell.length_a   1.000
_cell.length_b   1.000
_cell.length_c   1.000
_cell.angle_alpha   90.00
_cell.angle_beta   90.00
_cell.angle_gamma   90.00
#
_symmetry.space_group_name_H-M   'P 1'
#
loop_
_entity.id
_entity.type
_entity.pdbx_description
1 polymer ?
#
loop_
_entity_poly.entity_id
_entity_poly.type
_entity_poly.pdbx_seq_one_letter_code
_entity_poly.pdbx_strand_id
1 'polypeptide(L)'
;MDELELLKKDWVKSDAKFEKKSASQIYPMLLKKSSSIVKTLFYISVAELVFWIVINALPFVMSDTYRAKHEELYSSNLFIILSVLSYAIIILFVYLLYKSYKSISVTDNARRLMKSIIKTRKVIKYYVLYNLIMASVSMIFGFYYSSKHDPKLVEKIEHFNNTQFMVMVGVFTLVTVIFVTIIWLFYKLIYGILLKRLNRNYNELKKIEV
;
A
#
# COMPACT_ATOMS: atom_id res chain seq x y z
N MET A 1 4.08 57.73 -35.35
CA MET A 1 4.59 56.61 -34.54
C MET A 1 4.15 55.35 -35.23
N ASP A 2 5.09 54.58 -35.75
CA ASP A 2 4.81 53.43 -36.60
C ASP A 2 4.14 52.31 -35.82
N GLU A 3 3.02 51.79 -36.32
CA GLU A 3 2.29 50.65 -35.73
C GLU A 3 3.19 49.40 -35.57
N LEU A 4 4.24 49.31 -36.40
CA LEU A 4 5.30 48.31 -36.31
C LEU A 4 6.17 48.44 -35.04
N GLU A 5 6.43 49.66 -34.55
CA GLU A 5 7.17 49.88 -33.31
C GLU A 5 6.36 49.44 -32.08
N LEU A 6 5.03 49.65 -32.12
CA LEU A 6 4.10 49.15 -31.10
C LEU A 6 4.07 47.62 -31.09
N LEU A 7 3.94 46.98 -32.26
CA LEU A 7 3.96 45.53 -32.38
C LEU A 7 5.30 44.93 -31.94
N LYS A 8 6.43 45.56 -32.27
CA LYS A 8 7.77 45.11 -31.84
C LYS A 8 7.94 45.23 -30.31
N LYS A 9 7.44 46.31 -29.72
CA LYS A 9 7.46 46.53 -28.27
C LYS A 9 6.57 45.54 -27.51
N ASP A 10 5.42 45.20 -28.07
CA ASP A 10 4.52 44.19 -27.50
C ASP A 10 5.04 42.77 -27.71
N TRP A 11 5.71 42.49 -28.84
CA TRP A 11 6.40 41.21 -29.07
C TRP A 11 7.53 41.00 -28.06
N VAL A 12 8.41 41.99 -27.88
CA VAL A 12 9.51 41.93 -26.90
C VAL A 12 8.98 41.82 -25.46
N LYS A 13 7.84 42.46 -25.14
CA LYS A 13 7.16 42.28 -23.85
C LYS A 13 6.49 40.90 -23.71
N SER A 14 6.04 40.29 -24.81
CA SER A 14 5.38 38.98 -24.80
C SER A 14 6.37 37.81 -24.67
N ASP A 15 7.59 37.95 -25.20
CA ASP A 15 8.69 37.00 -24.95
C ASP A 15 9.11 37.00 -23.47
N ALA A 16 8.99 38.14 -22.78
CA ALA A 16 9.19 38.23 -21.34
C ALA A 16 8.01 37.68 -20.50
N LYS A 17 6.81 37.47 -21.10
CA LYS A 17 5.65 36.84 -20.44
C LYS A 17 5.69 35.32 -20.46
N PHE A 18 6.54 34.73 -21.30
CA PHE A 18 7.07 33.40 -21.02
C PHE A 18 8.24 33.53 -20.05
N GLU A 19 8.00 34.10 -18.87
CA GLU A 19 8.80 33.72 -17.71
C GLU A 19 8.74 32.20 -17.68
N LYS A 20 9.82 31.55 -18.13
CA LYS A 20 10.09 30.15 -17.85
C LYS A 20 9.84 30.03 -16.37
N LYS A 21 8.66 29.52 -15.95
CA LYS A 21 8.27 29.44 -14.54
C LYS A 21 9.51 28.97 -13.80
N SER A 22 10.12 29.87 -13.06
CA SER A 22 11.53 29.72 -12.71
C SER A 22 11.69 28.33 -12.08
N ALA A 23 12.74 27.60 -12.43
CA ALA A 23 13.10 26.35 -11.78
C ALA A 23 12.93 26.44 -10.25
N SER A 24 13.18 27.62 -9.67
CA SER A 24 12.99 27.95 -8.25
C SER A 24 11.53 27.96 -7.75
N GLN A 25 10.54 28.24 -8.60
CA GLN A 25 9.11 28.20 -8.26
C GLN A 25 8.48 26.82 -8.49
N ILE A 26 8.97 26.05 -9.47
CA ILE A 26 8.45 24.71 -9.77
C ILE A 26 8.88 23.70 -8.70
N TYR A 27 10.14 23.79 -8.24
CA TYR A 27 10.69 22.91 -7.21
C TYR A 27 9.83 22.80 -5.93
N PRO A 28 9.47 23.89 -5.23
CA PRO A 28 8.68 23.82 -4.00
C PRO A 28 7.28 23.25 -4.23
N MET A 29 6.69 23.48 -5.42
CA MET A 29 5.39 22.88 -5.78
C MET A 29 5.49 21.36 -5.95
N LEU A 30 6.53 20.88 -6.64
CA LEU A 30 6.77 19.45 -6.85
C LEU A 30 7.14 18.74 -5.55
N LEU A 31 7.89 19.40 -4.68
CA LEU A 31 8.20 18.92 -3.34
C LEU A 31 6.92 18.75 -2.52
N LYS A 32 6.07 19.78 -2.46
CA LYS A 32 4.80 19.72 -1.71
C LYS A 32 3.88 18.62 -2.24
N LYS A 33 3.75 18.48 -3.56
CA LYS A 33 2.94 17.41 -4.18
C LYS A 33 3.49 16.01 -3.88
N SER A 34 4.80 15.82 -4.01
CA SER A 34 5.45 14.52 -3.74
C SER A 34 5.35 14.15 -2.26
N SER A 35 5.59 15.10 -1.36
CA SER A 35 5.42 14.94 0.08
C SER A 35 3.98 14.56 0.43
N SER A 36 2.98 15.23 -0.15
CA SER A 36 1.57 14.90 0.07
C SER A 36 1.23 13.48 -0.39
N ILE A 37 1.75 13.03 -1.54
CA ILE A 37 1.52 11.66 -2.02
C ILE A 37 2.09 10.65 -1.02
N VAL A 38 3.32 10.86 -0.55
CA VAL A 38 3.96 9.97 0.42
C VAL A 38 3.26 10.03 1.79
N LYS A 39 2.74 11.20 2.17
CA LYS A 39 1.91 11.36 3.38
C LYS A 39 0.62 10.55 3.29
N THR A 40 -0.09 10.58 2.16
CA THR A 40 -1.29 9.76 1.93
C THR A 40 -0.95 8.26 2.02
N LEU A 41 0.16 7.84 1.41
CA LEU A 41 0.62 6.46 1.47
C LEU A 41 0.94 6.01 2.91
N PHE A 42 1.57 6.88 3.69
CA PHE A 42 1.80 6.64 5.10
C PHE A 42 0.48 6.46 5.87
N TYR A 43 -0.51 7.34 5.67
CA TYR A 43 -1.81 7.18 6.33
C TYR A 43 -2.52 5.87 5.96
N ILE A 44 -2.46 5.46 4.69
CA ILE A 44 -3.02 4.17 4.26
C ILE A 44 -2.33 3.01 5.01
N SER A 45 -1.00 3.02 5.12
CA SER A 45 -0.27 1.97 5.85
C SER A 45 -0.58 1.93 7.35
N VAL A 46 -0.82 3.09 7.97
CA VAL A 46 -1.24 3.17 9.37
C VAL A 46 -2.67 2.65 9.53
N ALA A 47 -3.57 3.00 8.61
CA ALA A 47 -4.94 2.51 8.62
C ALA A 47 -5.00 0.98 8.46
N GLU A 48 -4.16 0.38 7.60
CA GLU A 48 -4.04 -1.08 7.49
C GLU A 48 -3.55 -1.71 8.80
N LEU A 49 -2.55 -1.13 9.46
CA LEU A 49 -2.07 -1.63 10.76
C LEU A 49 -3.18 -1.59 11.81
N VAL A 50 -3.89 -0.46 11.92
CA VAL A 50 -5.02 -0.32 12.86
C VAL A 50 -6.12 -1.32 12.53
N PHE A 51 -6.43 -1.53 11.26
CA PHE A 51 -7.41 -2.51 10.80
C PHE A 51 -7.05 -3.93 11.25
N TRP A 52 -5.79 -4.35 11.12
CA TRP A 52 -5.33 -5.66 11.60
C TRP A 52 -5.42 -5.81 13.11
N ILE A 53 -5.05 -4.77 13.87
CA ILE A 53 -5.18 -4.76 15.33
C ILE A 53 -6.65 -4.90 15.75
N VAL A 54 -7.54 -4.13 15.12
CA VAL A 54 -8.98 -4.20 15.41
C VAL A 54 -9.52 -5.59 15.10
N ILE A 55 -9.17 -6.19 13.95
CA ILE A 55 -9.57 -7.57 13.62
C ILE A 55 -9.10 -8.56 14.68
N ASN A 56 -7.87 -8.42 15.19
CA ASN A 56 -7.35 -9.30 16.24
C ASN A 56 -7.97 -9.03 17.62
N ALA A 57 -8.49 -7.82 17.85
CA ALA A 57 -9.15 -7.45 19.10
C ALA A 57 -10.66 -7.81 19.12
N LEU A 58 -11.31 -7.90 17.95
CA LEU A 58 -12.74 -8.26 17.82
C LEU A 58 -13.16 -9.54 18.58
N PRO A 59 -12.37 -10.64 18.58
CA PRO A 59 -12.70 -11.86 19.31
C PRO A 59 -12.77 -11.68 20.83
N PHE A 60 -12.08 -10.69 21.39
CA PHE A 60 -12.13 -10.38 22.83
C PHE A 60 -13.41 -9.61 23.21
N VAL A 61 -14.07 -8.99 22.23
CA VAL A 61 -15.28 -8.18 22.41
C VAL A 61 -16.55 -8.94 21.99
N MET A 62 -16.45 -9.88 21.06
CA MET A 62 -17.57 -10.73 20.64
C MET A 62 -17.57 -12.08 21.36
N SER A 63 -18.64 -12.36 22.13
CA SER A 63 -19.11 -13.65 22.70
C SER A 63 -18.09 -14.71 23.13
N ASP A 64 -18.27 -15.33 24.30
CA ASP A 64 -17.34 -16.31 24.90
C ASP A 64 -16.95 -17.49 23.97
N THR A 65 -17.80 -17.87 23.02
CA THR A 65 -17.53 -18.94 22.03
C THR A 65 -16.46 -18.57 21.00
N TYR A 66 -16.40 -17.31 20.56
CA TYR A 66 -15.34 -16.84 19.67
C TYR A 66 -14.03 -16.65 20.43
N ARG A 67 -14.10 -16.24 21.69
CA ARG A 67 -12.95 -16.13 22.59
C ARG A 67 -12.29 -17.49 22.84
N ALA A 68 -13.07 -18.53 23.13
CA ALA A 68 -12.57 -19.89 23.32
C ALA A 68 -11.91 -20.48 22.05
N LYS A 69 -12.54 -20.32 20.87
CA LYS A 69 -11.93 -20.73 19.58
C LYS A 69 -10.64 -19.95 19.27
N HIS A 70 -10.55 -18.68 19.69
CA HIS A 70 -9.33 -17.89 19.55
C HIS A 70 -8.23 -18.33 20.52
N GLU A 71 -8.55 -18.62 21.78
CA GLU A 71 -7.58 -19.14 22.75
C GLU A 71 -7.00 -20.49 22.32
N GLU A 72 -7.80 -21.34 21.70
CA GLU A 72 -7.35 -22.62 21.14
C GLU A 72 -6.39 -22.44 19.95
N LEU A 73 -6.67 -21.46 19.06
CA LEU A 73 -5.78 -21.06 17.95
C LEU A 73 -4.43 -20.50 18.44
N TYR A 74 -4.43 -19.73 19.53
CA TYR A 74 -3.25 -19.09 20.10
C TYR A 74 -2.55 -19.96 21.17
N SER A 75 -3.07 -21.15 21.47
CA SER A 75 -2.45 -22.09 22.43
C SER A 75 -1.08 -22.59 21.99
N SER A 76 -0.80 -22.57 20.69
CA SER A 76 0.53 -22.90 20.16
C SER A 76 1.46 -21.69 20.24
N ASN A 77 2.52 -21.80 21.04
CA ASN A 77 3.59 -20.79 21.11
C ASN A 77 4.13 -20.37 19.72
N LEU A 78 4.09 -21.27 18.74
CA LEU A 78 4.53 -20.98 17.37
C LEU A 78 3.63 -19.95 16.66
N PHE A 79 2.31 -20.00 16.89
CA PHE A 79 1.36 -19.06 16.27
C PHE A 79 1.51 -17.65 16.85
N ILE A 80 1.75 -17.56 18.16
CA ILE A 80 2.04 -16.29 18.85
C ILE A 80 3.33 -15.67 18.27
N ILE A 81 4.42 -16.46 18.20
CA ILE A 81 5.71 -15.98 17.68
C ILE A 81 5.57 -15.51 16.23
N LEU A 82 4.88 -16.27 15.37
CA LEU A 82 4.66 -15.92 13.97
C LEU A 82 3.82 -14.64 13.81
N SER A 83 2.80 -14.48 14.66
CA SER A 83 1.94 -13.29 14.68
C SER A 83 2.73 -12.05 15.11
N VAL A 84 3.52 -12.15 16.18
CA VAL A 84 4.40 -11.07 16.66
C VAL A 84 5.42 -10.67 15.59
N LEU A 85 6.06 -11.64 14.93
CA LEU A 85 6.97 -11.39 13.81
C LEU A 85 6.27 -10.65 12.66
N SER A 86 5.06 -11.08 12.31
CA SER A 86 4.29 -10.45 11.23
C SER A 86 3.95 -8.99 11.56
N TYR A 87 3.55 -8.71 12.80
CA TYR A 87 3.33 -7.33 13.26
C TYR A 87 4.62 -6.50 13.28
N ALA A 88 5.73 -7.07 13.73
CA ALA A 88 7.02 -6.38 13.72
C ALA A 88 7.43 -5.95 12.31
N ILE A 89 7.19 -6.81 11.31
CA ILE A 89 7.46 -6.49 9.90
C ILE A 89 6.55 -5.34 9.42
N ILE A 90 5.26 -5.36 9.75
CA ILE A 90 4.33 -4.27 9.38
C ILE A 90 4.76 -2.95 10.02
N ILE A 91 5.12 -2.95 11.31
CA ILE A 91 5.62 -1.76 12.03
C ILE A 91 6.90 -1.23 11.37
N LEU A 92 7.81 -2.12 10.96
CA LEU A 92 9.03 -1.74 10.23
C LEU A 92 8.69 -1.03 8.91
N PHE A 93 7.70 -1.52 8.15
CA PHE A 93 7.24 -0.86 6.93
C PHE A 93 6.61 0.52 7.20
N VAL A 94 5.79 0.65 8.24
CA VAL A 94 5.22 1.94 8.67
C VAL A 94 6.34 2.91 9.03
N TYR A 95 7.36 2.46 9.76
CA TYR A 95 8.54 3.26 10.10
C TYR A 95 9.33 3.71 8.85
N LEU A 96 9.53 2.80 7.87
CA LEU A 96 10.20 3.14 6.61
C LEU A 96 9.42 4.18 5.79
N LEU A 97 8.09 4.10 5.81
CA LEU A 97 7.21 5.08 5.15
C LEU A 97 7.22 6.42 5.88
N TYR A 98 7.22 6.43 7.22
CA TYR A 98 7.39 7.64 8.02
C TYR A 98 8.73 8.31 7.74
N LYS A 99 9.83 7.55 7.74
CA LYS A 99 11.16 8.04 7.42
C LYS A 99 11.22 8.62 6.00
N SER A 100 10.53 7.98 5.05
CA SER A 100 10.41 8.47 3.68
C SER A 100 9.64 9.79 3.60
N TYR A 101 8.52 9.90 4.30
CA TYR A 101 7.74 11.14 4.40
C TYR A 101 8.58 12.28 4.98
N LYS A 102 9.21 12.07 6.14
CA LYS A 102 10.05 13.08 6.80
C LYS A 102 11.26 13.48 5.95
N SER A 103 11.87 12.52 5.25
CA SER A 103 12.97 12.83 4.32
C SER A 103 12.53 13.71 3.15
N ILE A 104 11.33 13.49 2.60
CA ILE A 104 10.82 14.27 1.46
C ILE A 104 10.32 15.65 1.90
N SER A 105 9.77 15.78 3.12
CA SER A 105 9.25 17.06 3.62
C SER A 105 10.31 18.08 4.00
N VAL A 106 11.52 17.65 4.34
CA VAL A 106 12.62 18.51 4.84
C VAL A 106 13.79 18.58 3.84
N THR A 107 13.59 18.17 2.59
CA THR A 107 14.67 18.15 1.59
C THR A 107 14.72 19.45 0.79
N ASP A 108 15.83 20.17 0.86
CA ASP A 108 16.05 21.38 0.03
C ASP A 108 16.70 21.09 -1.32
N ASN A 109 17.03 19.82 -1.61
CA ASN A 109 17.78 19.43 -2.80
C ASN A 109 17.00 18.44 -3.71
N ALA A 110 16.83 18.80 -4.98
CA ALA A 110 16.15 18.00 -6.01
C ALA A 110 16.70 16.57 -6.15
N ARG A 111 18.03 16.36 -6.13
CA ARG A 111 18.65 15.02 -6.17
C ARG A 111 18.23 14.15 -5.00
N ARG A 112 18.19 14.74 -3.80
CA ARG A 112 17.79 14.02 -2.58
C ARG A 112 16.31 13.64 -2.67
N LEU A 113 15.46 14.55 -3.15
CA LEU A 113 14.03 14.29 -3.31
C LEU A 113 13.77 13.19 -4.34
N MET A 114 14.48 13.22 -5.47
CA MET A 114 14.46 12.16 -6.48
C MET A 114 14.89 10.80 -5.92
N LYS A 115 15.97 10.76 -5.13
CA LYS A 115 16.45 9.52 -4.48
C LYS A 115 15.44 8.98 -3.46
N SER A 116 14.84 9.87 -2.67
CA SER A 116 13.79 9.50 -1.72
C SER A 116 12.55 8.97 -2.43
N ILE A 117 12.11 9.60 -3.52
CA ILE A 117 11.01 9.10 -4.38
C ILE A 117 11.29 7.66 -4.83
N ILE A 118 12.47 7.38 -5.39
CA ILE A 118 12.82 6.03 -5.85
C ILE A 118 12.79 5.02 -4.70
N LYS A 119 13.35 5.39 -3.54
CA LYS A 119 13.36 4.53 -2.35
C LYS A 119 11.94 4.24 -1.86
N THR A 120 11.10 5.26 -1.75
CA THR A 120 9.69 5.12 -1.34
C THR A 120 8.92 4.21 -2.28
N ARG A 121 9.12 4.32 -3.60
CA ARG A 121 8.50 3.42 -4.58
C ARG A 121 8.89 1.96 -4.36
N LYS A 122 10.16 1.67 -4.04
CA LYS A 122 10.63 0.30 -3.74
C LYS A 122 10.00 -0.22 -2.44
N VAL A 123 10.04 0.57 -1.37
CA VAL A 123 9.44 0.22 -0.07
C VAL A 123 7.95 -0.14 -0.25
N ILE A 124 7.21 0.68 -0.99
CA ILE A 124 5.78 0.44 -1.25
C ILE A 124 5.56 -0.84 -2.04
N LYS A 125 6.36 -1.10 -3.08
CA LYS A 125 6.22 -2.35 -3.85
C LYS A 125 6.43 -3.58 -2.96
N TYR A 126 7.45 -3.56 -2.10
CA TYR A 126 7.70 -4.65 -1.17
C TYR A 126 6.61 -4.78 -0.11
N TYR A 127 6.10 -3.66 0.39
CA TYR A 127 4.99 -3.65 1.34
C TYR A 127 3.73 -4.30 0.77
N VAL A 128 3.33 -3.88 -0.43
CA VAL A 128 2.16 -4.44 -1.13
C VAL A 128 2.35 -5.92 -1.43
N LEU A 129 3.54 -6.32 -1.89
CA LEU A 129 3.85 -7.73 -2.16
C LEU A 129 3.78 -8.57 -0.89
N TYR A 130 4.37 -8.09 0.21
CA TYR A 130 4.33 -8.76 1.51
C TYR A 130 2.90 -8.94 2.01
N ASN A 131 2.08 -7.88 1.98
CA ASN A 131 0.67 -7.96 2.39
C ASN A 131 -0.12 -8.95 1.54
N LEU A 132 0.10 -8.98 0.22
CA LEU A 132 -0.59 -9.92 -0.67
C LEU A 132 -0.21 -11.38 -0.39
N ILE A 133 1.08 -11.64 -0.16
CA ILE A 133 1.57 -12.97 0.21
C ILE A 133 0.99 -13.38 1.56
N MET A 134 1.07 -12.50 2.57
CA MET A 134 0.53 -12.79 3.90
C MET A 134 -0.97 -13.05 3.86
N ALA A 135 -1.76 -12.25 3.14
CA ALA A 135 -3.19 -12.49 2.98
C ALA A 135 -3.50 -13.85 2.34
N SER A 136 -2.73 -14.25 1.33
CA SER A 136 -2.88 -15.54 0.65
C SER A 136 -2.52 -16.70 1.59
N VAL A 137 -1.41 -16.59 2.31
CA VAL A 137 -0.95 -17.58 3.29
C VAL A 137 -1.96 -17.71 4.43
N SER A 138 -2.43 -16.60 4.99
CA SER A 138 -3.45 -16.59 6.04
C SER A 138 -4.76 -17.27 5.61
N MET A 139 -5.19 -17.12 4.36
CA MET A 139 -6.37 -17.84 3.84
C MET A 139 -6.15 -19.35 3.79
N ILE A 140 -4.97 -19.81 3.32
CA ILE A 140 -4.63 -21.24 3.26
C ILE A 140 -4.59 -21.83 4.66
N PHE A 141 -3.92 -21.15 5.60
CA PHE A 141 -3.88 -21.57 7.00
C PHE A 141 -5.28 -21.58 7.64
N GLY A 142 -6.08 -20.54 7.40
CA GLY A 142 -7.45 -20.45 7.88
C GLY A 142 -8.32 -21.62 7.40
N PHE A 143 -8.20 -21.99 6.12
CA PHE A 143 -8.89 -23.15 5.56
C PHE A 143 -8.43 -24.47 6.16
N TYR A 144 -7.12 -24.67 6.28
CA TYR A 144 -6.57 -25.88 6.90
C TYR A 144 -7.03 -26.02 8.36
N TYR A 145 -6.97 -24.94 9.13
CA TYR A 145 -7.41 -24.93 10.52
C TYR A 145 -8.91 -25.20 10.62
N SER A 146 -9.72 -24.48 9.84
CA SER A 146 -11.18 -24.62 9.83
C SER A 146 -11.64 -26.01 9.38
N SER A 147 -10.92 -26.65 8.45
CA SER A 147 -11.22 -28.01 8.00
C SER A 147 -10.95 -29.09 9.06
N LYS A 148 -10.12 -28.79 10.08
CA LYS A 148 -9.77 -29.73 11.15
C LYS A 148 -10.44 -29.46 12.50
N HIS A 149 -10.78 -28.20 12.79
CA HIS A 149 -11.24 -27.78 14.13
C HIS A 149 -12.65 -27.19 14.15
N ASP A 150 -13.30 -26.96 13.00
CA ASP A 150 -14.69 -26.52 13.00
C ASP A 150 -15.64 -27.73 12.94
N PRO A 151 -16.32 -28.11 14.04
CA PRO A 151 -17.08 -29.36 14.11
C PRO A 151 -18.15 -29.47 13.01
N LYS A 152 -18.76 -28.34 12.60
CA LYS A 152 -19.74 -28.31 11.51
C LYS A 152 -19.15 -28.58 10.13
N LEU A 153 -17.87 -28.24 9.91
CA LEU A 153 -17.18 -28.50 8.67
C LEU A 153 -16.54 -29.90 8.68
N VAL A 154 -15.99 -30.33 9.81
CA VAL A 154 -15.44 -31.68 9.99
C VAL A 154 -16.52 -32.74 9.74
N GLU A 155 -17.70 -32.60 10.37
CA GLU A 155 -18.83 -33.53 10.19
C GLU A 155 -19.30 -33.58 8.73
N LYS A 156 -19.32 -32.43 8.04
CA LYS A 156 -19.66 -32.39 6.60
C LYS A 156 -18.58 -33.02 5.73
N ILE A 157 -17.30 -32.82 6.05
CA ILE A 157 -16.17 -33.39 5.30
C ILE A 157 -16.13 -34.91 5.48
N GLU A 158 -16.42 -35.45 6.67
CA GLU A 158 -16.48 -36.90 6.92
C GLU A 158 -17.59 -37.59 6.11
N HIS A 159 -18.68 -36.89 5.82
CA HIS A 159 -19.77 -37.39 4.97
C HIS A 159 -19.60 -37.09 3.48
N PHE A 160 -18.55 -36.37 3.08
CA PHE A 160 -18.33 -36.05 1.67
C PHE A 160 -17.72 -37.23 0.90
N ASN A 161 -18.29 -37.49 -0.27
CA ASN A 161 -17.67 -38.40 -1.22
C ASN A 161 -16.43 -37.73 -1.87
N ASN A 162 -15.51 -38.52 -2.44
CA ASN A 162 -14.22 -38.02 -2.95
C ASN A 162 -14.40 -36.86 -3.98
N THR A 163 -15.45 -36.93 -4.80
CA THR A 163 -15.83 -35.88 -5.76
C THR A 163 -16.33 -34.59 -5.08
N GLN A 164 -17.09 -34.70 -3.99
CA GLN A 164 -17.62 -33.53 -3.26
C GLN A 164 -16.51 -32.79 -2.52
N PHE A 165 -15.53 -33.52 -1.96
CA PHE A 165 -14.34 -32.91 -1.38
C PHE A 165 -13.52 -32.14 -2.43
N MET A 166 -13.35 -32.71 -3.63
CA MET A 166 -12.66 -32.04 -4.74
C MET A 166 -13.38 -30.76 -5.19
N VAL A 167 -14.72 -30.78 -5.25
CA VAL A 167 -15.54 -29.60 -5.55
C VAL A 167 -15.40 -28.53 -4.46
N MET A 168 -15.41 -28.90 -3.17
CA MET A 168 -15.23 -27.96 -2.06
C MET A 168 -13.88 -27.25 -2.14
N VAL A 169 -12.79 -28.00 -2.34
CA VAL A 169 -11.44 -27.44 -2.50
C VAL A 169 -11.36 -26.56 -3.74
N GLY A 170 -12.00 -26.97 -4.84
CA GLY A 170 -12.06 -26.19 -6.08
C GLY A 170 -12.78 -24.85 -5.89
N VAL A 171 -13.96 -24.85 -5.26
CA VAL A 171 -14.72 -23.63 -4.96
C VAL A 171 -13.96 -22.74 -3.99
N PHE A 172 -13.38 -23.29 -2.92
CA PHE A 172 -12.57 -22.52 -1.98
C PHE A 172 -11.39 -21.84 -2.70
N THR A 173 -10.66 -22.60 -3.53
CA THR A 173 -9.53 -22.07 -4.31
C THR A 173 -9.98 -20.96 -5.26
N LEU A 174 -11.12 -21.14 -5.94
CA LEU A 174 -11.69 -20.13 -6.84
C LEU A 174 -12.06 -18.85 -6.09
N VAL A 175 -12.69 -18.96 -4.92
CA VAL A 175 -13.03 -17.82 -4.05
C VAL A 175 -11.75 -17.12 -3.56
N THR A 176 -10.74 -17.86 -3.13
CA THR A 176 -9.43 -17.30 -2.73
C THR A 176 -8.78 -16.55 -3.89
N VAL A 177 -8.74 -17.13 -5.10
CA VAL A 177 -8.17 -16.49 -6.29
C VAL A 177 -8.92 -15.19 -6.63
N ILE A 178 -10.25 -15.20 -6.59
CA ILE A 178 -11.07 -14.01 -6.81
C ILE A 178 -10.76 -12.94 -5.76
N PHE A 179 -10.73 -13.31 -4.49
CA PHE A 179 -10.46 -12.38 -3.39
C PHE A 179 -9.07 -11.76 -3.49
N VAL A 180 -8.03 -12.57 -3.72
CA VAL A 180 -6.66 -12.10 -3.93
C VAL A 180 -6.57 -11.20 -5.16
N THR A 181 -7.28 -11.53 -6.24
CA THR A 181 -7.33 -10.70 -7.46
C THR A 181 -7.99 -9.36 -7.21
N ILE A 182 -9.08 -9.31 -6.47
CA ILE A 182 -9.77 -8.07 -6.09
C ILE A 182 -8.84 -7.20 -5.25
N ILE A 183 -8.22 -7.77 -4.22
CA ILE A 183 -7.25 -7.07 -3.37
C ILE A 183 -6.10 -6.51 -4.23
N TRP A 184 -5.51 -7.36 -5.07
CA TRP A 184 -4.45 -6.94 -5.98
C TRP A 184 -4.88 -5.80 -6.92
N LEU A 185 -6.13 -5.83 -7.42
CA LEU A 185 -6.68 -4.79 -8.28
C LEU A 185 -6.83 -3.46 -7.52
N PHE A 186 -7.35 -3.49 -6.29
CA PHE A 186 -7.41 -2.32 -5.41
C PHE A 186 -6.02 -1.75 -5.16
N TYR A 187 -5.04 -2.60 -4.84
CA TYR A 187 -3.66 -2.20 -4.66
C TYR A 187 -3.08 -1.58 -5.94
N LYS A 188 -3.28 -2.22 -7.09
CA LYS A 188 -2.83 -1.72 -8.40
C LYS A 188 -3.46 -0.37 -8.75
N LEU A 189 -4.73 -0.15 -8.43
CA LEU A 189 -5.42 1.12 -8.65
C LEU A 189 -4.87 2.22 -7.73
N ILE A 190 -4.97 2.04 -6.42
CA ILE A 190 -4.61 3.06 -5.42
C ILE A 190 -3.12 3.39 -5.52
N TYR A 191 -2.27 2.38 -5.41
CA TYR A 191 -0.83 2.57 -5.42
C TYR A 191 -0.32 2.86 -6.83
N GLY A 192 -0.90 2.27 -7.88
CA GLY A 192 -0.50 2.58 -9.26
C GLY A 192 -0.73 4.04 -9.63
N ILE A 193 -1.87 4.63 -9.25
CA ILE A 193 -2.16 6.05 -9.50
C ILE A 193 -1.18 6.93 -8.71
N LEU A 194 -0.96 6.65 -7.42
CA LEU A 194 -0.05 7.41 -6.56
C LEU A 194 1.40 7.33 -7.06
N LEU A 195 1.87 6.13 -7.41
CA LEU A 195 3.20 5.90 -7.96
C LEU A 195 3.37 6.56 -9.34
N LYS A 196 2.32 6.55 -10.19
CA LYS A 196 2.34 7.23 -11.50
C LYS A 196 2.45 8.75 -11.34
N ARG A 197 1.71 9.33 -10.39
CA ARG A 197 1.82 10.77 -10.04
C ARG A 197 3.22 11.09 -9.52
N LEU A 198 3.78 10.24 -8.64
CA LEU A 198 5.12 10.41 -8.11
C LEU A 198 6.20 10.30 -9.21
N ASN A 199 6.00 9.41 -10.19
CA ASN A 199 6.89 9.27 -11.35
C ASN A 199 6.84 10.48 -12.29
N ARG A 200 5.65 11.08 -12.46
CA ARG A 200 5.53 12.32 -13.21
C ARG A 200 6.31 13.45 -12.55
N ASN A 201 6.17 13.61 -11.23
CA ASN A 201 6.95 14.60 -10.47
C ASN A 201 8.46 14.35 -10.58
N TYR A 202 8.91 13.09 -10.51
CA TYR A 202 10.31 12.72 -10.72
C TYR A 202 10.82 13.13 -12.11
N ASN A 203 10.05 12.87 -13.17
CA ASN A 203 10.42 13.25 -14.53
C ASN A 203 10.43 14.77 -14.72
N GLU A 204 9.51 15.50 -14.08
CA GLU A 204 9.49 16.96 -14.08
C GLU A 204 10.73 17.53 -13.37
N LEU A 205 11.12 16.98 -12.22
CA LEU A 205 12.35 17.37 -11.52
C LEU A 205 13.60 17.10 -12.35
N LYS A 206 13.68 15.93 -12.99
CA LYS A 206 14.82 15.56 -13.85
C LYS A 206 15.02 16.55 -15.01
N LYS A 207 13.94 17.13 -15.55
CA LYS A 207 14.01 18.13 -16.62
C LYS A 207 14.48 19.51 -16.16
N ILE A 208 14.38 19.80 -14.87
CA ILE A 208 14.78 21.09 -14.29
C ILE A 208 16.26 21.07 -13.87
N GLU A 209 16.79 19.88 -13.60
CA GLU A 209 18.18 19.68 -13.15
C GLU A 209 19.19 19.43 -14.28
N VAL A 210 18.70 19.20 -15.50
CA VAL A 210 19.49 19.10 -16.75
C VAL A 210 19.44 20.44 -17.46
#